data_AF-A0A165F0Y4-F1
#
_entry.id   AF-A0A165F0Y4-F1
#
_cell.length_a   1.000
_cell.length_b   1.000
_cell.length_c   1.000
_cell.angle_alpha   90.00
_cell.angle_beta   90.00
_cell.angle_gamma   90.00
#
_symmetry.space_group_name_H-M   'P 1'
#
loop_
_entity.id
_entity.type
_entity.pdbx_description
1 polymer ?
#
loop_
_entity_poly.entity_id
_entity_poly.type
_entity_poly.pdbx_seq_one_letter_code
_entity_poly.pdbx_strand_id
1 'polypeptide(L)'
;MATVAVTASFSSRLSTPDGDTCEITDKELVLDSVMQSIKHDGAGALVLFVGTTRDTFDGKDVVRLEYEAHTNLALRTICKIMQNIRKGHGSLIRLTCYHRIGNVPVGQPSIIVAASAPHRRASFNACEDLLEQVKEKAQIWKREWYVGEHEDEAQWKENANVSGEWGA
;
A
#
# COMPACT_ATOMS: atom_id res chain seq x y z
N MET A 1 -25.10 -22.26 3.45
CA MET A 1 -24.14 -21.95 2.37
C MET A 1 -23.83 -20.48 2.44
N ALA A 2 -22.62 -20.10 2.86
CA ALA A 2 -22.22 -18.70 2.93
C ALA A 2 -21.94 -18.21 1.50
N THR A 3 -22.68 -17.18 1.08
CA THR A 3 -22.44 -16.47 -0.17
C THR A 3 -21.06 -15.82 -0.08
N VAL A 4 -20.08 -16.32 -0.84
CA VAL A 4 -18.80 -15.62 -1.04
C VAL A 4 -19.14 -14.31 -1.74
N ALA A 5 -19.10 -13.21 -1.00
CA ALA A 5 -19.26 -11.89 -1.58
C ALA A 5 -18.17 -11.73 -2.64
N VAL A 6 -18.56 -11.40 -3.87
CA VAL A 6 -17.64 -11.12 -4.98
C VAL A 6 -16.81 -9.89 -4.59
N THR A 7 -15.65 -10.12 -3.99
CA THR A 7 -14.57 -9.14 -3.84
C THR A 7 -14.02 -8.85 -5.23
N ALA A 8 -14.55 -7.82 -5.89
CA ALA A 8 -14.06 -7.43 -7.20
C ALA A 8 -12.69 -6.73 -7.05
N SER A 9 -11.62 -7.51 -7.22
CA SER A 9 -10.25 -7.02 -7.41
C SER A 9 -10.11 -6.49 -8.84
N PHE A 10 -9.87 -5.18 -9.00
CA PHE A 10 -9.64 -4.56 -10.30
C PHE A 10 -8.82 -3.29 -10.16
N SER A 11 -8.22 -2.83 -11.26
CA SER A 11 -7.41 -1.62 -11.28
C SER A 11 -8.30 -0.37 -11.25
N SER A 12 -8.07 0.53 -10.29
CA SER A 12 -8.77 1.79 -10.17
C SER A 12 -7.98 2.80 -9.33
N ARG A 13 -8.23 4.09 -9.58
CA ARG A 13 -7.54 5.21 -8.95
C ARG A 13 -8.54 6.25 -8.49
N LEU A 14 -8.28 6.87 -7.33
CA LEU A 14 -8.96 8.07 -6.86
C LEU A 14 -7.97 9.21 -6.64
N SER A 15 -8.51 10.43 -6.64
CA SER A 15 -7.76 11.64 -6.28
C SER A 15 -8.57 12.51 -5.34
N THR A 16 -7.91 13.16 -4.39
CA THR A 16 -8.56 14.12 -3.48
C THR A 16 -8.50 15.54 -4.07
N PRO A 17 -9.36 16.48 -3.61
CA PRO A 17 -9.26 17.88 -3.99
C PRO A 17 -7.91 18.52 -3.64
N ASP A 18 -7.25 18.04 -2.59
CA ASP A 18 -5.90 18.47 -2.17
C ASP A 18 -4.78 17.90 -3.06
N GLY A 19 -5.15 17.11 -4.07
CA GLY A 19 -4.24 16.52 -5.03
C GLY A 19 -3.53 15.26 -4.55
N ASP A 20 -4.01 14.60 -3.49
CA ASP A 20 -3.57 13.24 -3.17
C ASP A 20 -4.06 12.26 -4.21
N THR A 21 -3.35 11.14 -4.33
CA THR A 21 -3.78 10.06 -5.20
C THR A 21 -3.65 8.72 -4.51
N CYS A 22 -4.62 7.84 -4.68
CA CYS A 22 -4.50 6.44 -4.29
C CYS A 22 -4.90 5.54 -5.45
N GLU A 23 -4.22 4.41 -5.58
CA GLU A 23 -4.42 3.48 -6.69
C GLU A 23 -4.33 2.05 -6.20
N ILE A 24 -5.24 1.22 -6.69
CA ILE A 24 -5.15 -0.24 -6.68
C ILE A 24 -4.92 -0.64 -8.13
N THR A 25 -3.90 -1.44 -8.42
CA THR A 25 -3.55 -1.76 -9.82
C THR A 25 -2.96 -3.16 -9.95
N ASP A 26 -3.27 -3.86 -11.02
CA ASP A 26 -2.63 -5.12 -11.41
C ASP A 26 -1.29 -4.91 -12.12
N LYS A 27 -0.95 -3.66 -12.43
CA LYS A 27 0.31 -3.28 -13.08
C LYS A 27 1.46 -3.12 -12.08
N GLU A 28 2.68 -3.19 -12.60
CA GLU A 28 3.89 -2.90 -11.84
C GLU A 28 3.89 -1.46 -11.34
N LEU A 29 4.36 -1.27 -10.10
CA LEU A 29 4.50 0.06 -9.50
C LEU A 29 5.82 0.68 -9.95
N VAL A 30 5.74 1.76 -10.71
CA VAL A 30 6.89 2.48 -11.24
C VAL A 30 7.26 3.63 -10.30
N LEU A 31 8.45 3.58 -9.71
CA LEU A 31 8.92 4.58 -8.73
C LEU A 31 8.85 6.01 -9.27
N ASP A 32 9.28 6.24 -10.51
CA ASP A 32 9.27 7.56 -11.12
C ASP A 32 7.86 8.14 -11.25
N SER A 33 6.86 7.29 -11.53
CA SER A 33 5.45 7.71 -11.59
C SER A 33 4.95 8.18 -10.23
N VAL A 34 5.31 7.47 -9.15
CA VAL A 34 4.97 7.85 -7.78
C VAL A 34 5.71 9.11 -7.33
N MET A 35 7.00 9.21 -7.66
CA MET A 35 7.78 10.42 -7.38
C MET A 35 7.16 11.63 -8.08
N GLN A 36 6.70 11.47 -9.32
CA GLN A 36 6.05 12.54 -10.06
C GLN A 36 4.69 12.94 -9.45
N SER A 37 3.93 12.01 -8.87
CA SER A 37 2.63 12.33 -8.25
C SER A 37 2.73 13.20 -7.00
N ILE A 38 3.89 13.19 -6.32
CA ILE A 38 4.13 13.99 -5.11
C ILE A 38 5.03 15.23 -5.33
N LYS A 39 5.56 15.45 -6.54
CA LYS A 39 6.33 16.65 -6.87
C LYS A 39 5.46 17.90 -6.84
N HIS A 40 6.05 18.98 -6.34
CA HIS A 40 5.43 20.30 -6.30
C HIS A 40 6.52 21.35 -6.07
N ASP A 41 6.39 22.55 -6.64
CA ASP A 41 7.41 23.61 -6.52
C ASP A 41 7.63 24.07 -5.06
N GLY A 42 6.61 23.94 -4.22
CA GLY A 42 6.69 24.21 -2.78
C GLY A 42 7.28 23.07 -1.94
N ALA A 43 7.57 21.90 -2.51
CA ALA A 43 8.06 20.75 -1.77
C ALA A 43 9.59 20.75 -1.68
N GLY A 44 10.11 20.97 -0.47
CA GLY A 44 11.54 20.84 -0.17
C GLY A 44 11.93 19.43 0.28
N ALA A 45 10.96 18.54 0.51
CA ALA A 45 11.22 17.15 0.89
C ALA A 45 10.16 16.20 0.32
N LEU A 46 10.63 15.14 -0.34
CA LEU A 46 9.84 14.02 -0.83
C LEU A 46 10.33 12.77 -0.09
N VAL A 47 9.41 12.01 0.50
CA VAL A 47 9.69 10.75 1.18
C VAL A 47 8.89 9.65 0.52
N LEU A 48 9.54 8.52 0.30
CA LEU A 48 8.96 7.33 -0.32
C LEU A 48 9.27 6.11 0.54
N PHE A 49 8.25 5.33 0.84
CA PHE A 49 8.38 3.96 1.31
C PHE A 49 8.02 3.00 0.18
N VAL A 50 8.85 1.97 -0.02
CA VAL A 50 8.64 0.91 -1.02
C VAL A 50 8.61 -0.43 -0.29
N GLY A 51 7.44 -1.07 -0.24
CA GLY A 51 7.28 -2.41 0.31
C GLY A 51 7.50 -3.45 -0.78
N THR A 52 8.58 -4.23 -0.68
CA THR A 52 8.94 -5.27 -1.66
C THR A 52 8.71 -6.67 -1.12
N THR A 53 8.35 -7.61 -2.01
CA THR A 53 8.29 -9.03 -1.66
C THR A 53 9.69 -9.55 -1.31
N ARG A 54 9.84 -10.13 -0.12
CA ARG A 54 11.07 -10.82 0.31
C ARG A 54 11.11 -12.24 -0.25
N ASP A 55 12.31 -12.78 -0.41
CA ASP A 55 12.56 -14.17 -0.84
C ASP A 55 12.34 -15.20 0.27
N THR A 56 12.20 -14.77 1.52
CA THR A 56 12.06 -15.65 2.68
C THR A 56 11.01 -15.15 3.67
N PHE A 57 10.23 -16.08 4.23
CA PHE A 57 9.29 -15.83 5.33
C PHE A 57 9.22 -17.07 6.23
N ASP A 58 9.40 -16.89 7.55
CA ASP A 58 9.41 -17.97 8.55
C ASP A 58 10.27 -19.20 8.17
N GLY A 59 11.43 -18.94 7.55
CA GLY A 59 12.39 -19.98 7.13
C GLY A 59 12.01 -20.74 5.86
N LYS A 60 10.95 -20.35 5.16
CA LYS A 60 10.56 -20.90 3.85
C LYS A 60 10.91 -19.95 2.70
N ASP A 61 11.26 -20.53 1.56
CA ASP A 61 11.53 -19.79 0.32
C ASP A 61 10.22 -19.33 -0.35
N VAL A 62 10.05 -18.02 -0.47
CA VAL A 62 8.90 -17.36 -1.10
C VAL A 62 9.20 -17.14 -2.59
N VAL A 63 8.24 -17.48 -3.45
CA VAL A 63 8.32 -17.25 -4.90
C VAL A 63 7.64 -15.93 -5.30
N ARG A 64 6.48 -15.68 -4.70
CA ARG A 64 5.67 -14.48 -4.94
C ARG A 64 4.72 -14.24 -3.78
N LEU A 65 4.22 -13.02 -3.71
CA LEU A 65 2.96 -12.71 -3.05
C LEU A 65 1.86 -12.62 -4.10
N GLU A 66 0.65 -12.93 -3.70
CA GLU A 66 -0.56 -12.66 -4.45
C GLU A 66 -1.48 -11.79 -3.62
N TYR A 67 -2.06 -10.76 -4.23
CA TYR A 67 -2.88 -9.77 -3.53
C TYR A 67 -4.27 -9.68 -4.14
N GLU A 68 -5.29 -9.61 -3.28
CA GLU A 68 -6.67 -9.32 -3.64
C GLU A 68 -7.16 -8.10 -2.87
N ALA A 69 -8.17 -7.41 -3.40
CA ALA A 69 -8.74 -6.25 -2.76
C ALA A 69 -10.24 -6.12 -3.00
N HIS A 70 -10.95 -5.60 -2.00
CA HIS A 70 -12.25 -4.99 -2.24
C HIS A 70 -12.00 -3.56 -2.76
N THR A 71 -11.59 -3.46 -4.03
CA THR A 71 -11.04 -2.26 -4.67
C THR A 71 -11.73 -0.94 -4.27
N ASN A 72 -13.05 -0.88 -4.45
CA ASN A 72 -13.82 0.33 -4.15
C ASN A 72 -13.78 0.74 -2.67
N LEU A 73 -13.78 -0.24 -1.76
CA LEU A 73 -13.78 0.01 -0.32
C LEU A 73 -12.37 0.35 0.15
N ALA A 74 -11.35 -0.36 -0.35
CA ALA A 74 -9.95 -0.05 -0.10
C ALA A 74 -9.60 1.39 -0.51
N LEU A 75 -9.96 1.81 -1.74
CA LEU A 75 -9.72 3.18 -2.21
C LEU A 75 -10.40 4.23 -1.34
N ARG A 76 -11.67 4.02 -0.95
CA ARG A 76 -12.39 4.93 -0.03
C ARG A 76 -11.72 5.00 1.34
N THR A 77 -11.28 3.87 1.87
CA THR A 77 -10.56 3.79 3.14
C THR A 77 -9.25 4.56 3.08
N ILE A 78 -8.44 4.35 2.03
CA ILE A 78 -7.16 5.05 1.81
C ILE A 78 -7.38 6.56 1.68
N CYS A 79 -8.37 7.01 0.89
CA CYS A 79 -8.70 8.44 0.79
C CYS A 79 -9.08 9.05 2.15
N LYS A 80 -9.88 8.34 2.95
CA LYS A 80 -10.28 8.81 4.28
C LYS A 80 -9.07 8.91 5.23
N ILE A 81 -8.14 7.96 5.16
CA ILE A 81 -6.87 8.00 5.90
C ILE A 81 -6.07 9.24 5.50
N MET A 82 -5.86 9.49 4.20
CA MET A 82 -5.14 10.66 3.69
C MET A 82 -5.74 11.98 4.20
N GLN A 83 -7.07 12.12 4.13
CA GLN A 83 -7.79 13.29 4.63
C GLN A 83 -7.60 13.49 6.14
N ASN A 84 -7.56 12.41 6.93
CA ASN A 84 -7.34 12.50 8.37
C ASN A 84 -5.88 12.87 8.70
N ILE A 85 -4.91 12.28 8.01
CA ILE A 85 -3.49 12.63 8.16
C ILE A 85 -3.27 14.11 7.87
N ARG A 86 -3.85 14.64 6.79
CA ARG A 86 -3.75 16.08 6.46
C ARG A 86 -4.25 16.99 7.59
N LYS A 87 -5.33 16.62 8.29
CA LYS A 87 -5.83 17.39 9.43
C LYS A 87 -4.83 17.45 10.59
N GLY A 88 -3.98 16.44 10.74
CA GLY A 88 -2.92 16.38 11.76
C GLY A 88 -1.60 17.05 11.34
N HIS A 89 -1.37 17.27 10.04
CA HIS A 89 -0.10 17.75 9.48
C HIS A 89 -0.31 18.96 8.55
N GLY A 90 -0.30 20.17 9.12
CA GLY A 90 -0.68 21.40 8.39
C GLY A 90 0.24 21.86 7.24
N SER A 91 1.39 21.22 7.01
CA SER A 91 2.33 21.58 5.94
C SER A 91 2.47 20.52 4.84
N LEU A 92 1.61 19.50 4.82
CA LEU A 92 1.63 18.50 3.75
C LEU A 92 1.19 19.08 2.41
N ILE A 93 1.92 18.74 1.36
CA ILE A 93 1.61 19.15 -0.01
C ILE A 93 0.89 18.02 -0.75
N ARG A 94 1.49 16.82 -0.83
CA ARG A 94 0.89 15.64 -1.49
C ARG A 94 1.08 14.39 -0.67
N LEU A 95 0.10 13.51 -0.70
CA LEU A 95 0.17 12.11 -0.27
C LEU A 95 -0.14 11.19 -1.46
N THR A 96 0.50 10.04 -1.48
CA THR A 96 0.20 8.99 -2.45
C THR A 96 0.31 7.61 -1.81
N CYS A 97 -0.60 6.71 -2.18
CA CYS A 97 -0.56 5.30 -1.81
C CYS A 97 -1.01 4.45 -3.00
N TYR A 98 -0.06 3.78 -3.64
CA TYR A 98 -0.33 2.85 -4.74
C TYR A 98 -0.06 1.43 -4.27
N HIS A 99 -1.02 0.54 -4.47
CA HIS A 99 -0.93 -0.86 -4.07
C HIS A 99 -1.17 -1.76 -5.29
N ARG A 100 -0.29 -2.74 -5.47
CA ARG A 100 -0.39 -3.75 -6.51
C ARG A 100 -1.27 -4.90 -6.05
N ILE A 101 -2.18 -5.34 -6.91
CA ILE A 101 -2.98 -6.57 -6.75
C ILE A 101 -2.54 -7.61 -7.78
N GLY A 102 -2.99 -8.85 -7.62
CA GLY A 102 -2.50 -10.00 -8.37
C GLY A 102 -1.09 -10.38 -7.94
N ASN A 103 -0.29 -10.86 -8.89
CA ASN A 103 1.01 -11.47 -8.61
C ASN A 103 2.12 -10.44 -8.45
N VAL A 104 2.86 -10.56 -7.35
CA VAL A 104 4.01 -9.71 -7.00
C VAL A 104 5.22 -10.61 -6.71
N PRO A 105 6.09 -10.85 -7.70
CA PRO A 105 7.30 -11.66 -7.53
C PRO A 105 8.25 -11.11 -6.45
N VAL A 106 9.16 -11.95 -5.97
CA VAL A 106 10.29 -11.53 -5.13
C VAL A 106 11.02 -10.31 -5.72
N GLY A 107 11.37 -9.36 -4.84
CA GLY A 107 12.05 -8.12 -5.19
C GLY A 107 11.15 -7.04 -5.80
N GLN A 108 9.90 -7.37 -6.15
CA GLN A 108 8.97 -6.40 -6.76
C GLN A 108 8.16 -5.64 -5.70
N PRO A 109 7.84 -4.35 -5.92
CA PRO A 109 6.99 -3.59 -5.01
C PRO A 109 5.54 -4.08 -5.02
N SER A 110 4.99 -4.34 -3.83
CA SER A 110 3.55 -4.54 -3.63
C SER A 110 2.83 -3.27 -3.21
N ILE A 111 3.53 -2.35 -2.54
CA ILE A 111 2.98 -1.07 -2.11
C ILE A 111 4.06 0.01 -2.21
N ILE A 112 3.66 1.20 -2.64
CA ILE A 112 4.46 2.41 -2.54
C ILE A 112 3.62 3.50 -1.87
N VAL A 113 4.14 4.05 -0.78
CA VAL A 113 3.55 5.16 -0.04
C VAL A 113 4.49 6.35 -0.11
N ALA A 114 3.97 7.53 -0.38
CA ALA A 114 4.77 8.71 -0.63
C ALA A 114 4.15 9.97 -0.02
N ALA A 115 4.99 10.88 0.45
CA ALA A 115 4.56 12.16 0.99
C ALA A 115 5.53 13.28 0.60
N SER A 116 4.99 14.48 0.37
CA SER A 116 5.78 15.69 0.17
C SER A 116 5.33 16.86 1.04
N ALA A 117 6.31 17.68 1.43
CA ALA A 117 6.12 18.85 2.29
C ALA A 117 7.28 19.85 2.06
N PRO A 118 7.16 21.10 2.55
CA PRO A 118 8.27 22.07 2.53
C PRO A 118 9.51 21.56 3.28
N HIS A 119 9.32 20.79 4.35
CA HIS A 119 10.40 20.28 5.20
C HIS A 119 10.20 18.81 5.57
N ARG A 120 11.32 18.09 5.67
CA ARG A 120 11.38 16.61 5.81
C ARG A 120 10.52 16.00 6.90
N ARG A 121 10.36 16.65 8.06
CA ARG A 121 9.69 16.06 9.23
C ARG A 121 8.24 15.70 8.95
N ALA A 122 7.50 16.59 8.27
CA ALA A 122 6.11 16.31 7.92
C ALA A 122 6.01 15.18 6.90
N SER A 123 6.90 15.13 5.90
CA SER A 123 6.92 14.06 4.90
C SER A 123 7.22 12.69 5.52
N PHE A 124 8.20 12.60 6.43
CA PHE A 124 8.51 11.33 7.12
C PHE A 124 7.32 10.81 7.92
N ASN A 125 6.81 11.64 8.83
CA ASN A 125 5.71 11.24 9.71
C ASN A 125 4.46 10.86 8.91
N ALA A 126 4.09 11.65 7.90
CA ALA A 126 2.89 11.35 7.12
C ALA A 126 3.02 10.12 6.22
N CYS A 127 4.22 9.83 5.72
CA CYS A 127 4.49 8.62 4.94
C CYS A 127 4.34 7.37 5.82
N GLU A 128 4.89 7.40 7.03
CA GLU A 128 4.78 6.32 8.02
C GLU A 128 3.32 6.16 8.49
N ASP A 129 2.68 7.26 8.92
CA ASP A 129 1.27 7.26 9.36
C ASP A 129 0.32 6.70 8.29
N LEU A 130 0.58 6.99 7.01
CA LEU A 130 -0.22 6.49 5.89
C LEU A 130 0.02 5.00 5.68
N LEU A 131 1.28 4.54 5.70
CA LEU A 131 1.61 3.13 5.55
C LEU A 131 0.93 2.28 6.64
N GLU A 132 1.08 2.67 7.90
CA GLU A 132 0.56 1.90 9.04
C GLU A 132 -0.96 1.84 9.01
N GLN A 133 -1.63 2.96 8.77
CA GLN A 133 -3.10 2.96 8.70
C GLN A 133 -3.64 2.20 7.48
N VAL A 134 -2.92 2.17 6.36
CA VAL A 134 -3.31 1.37 5.19
C VAL A 134 -3.17 -0.12 5.49
N LYS A 135 -2.05 -0.53 6.08
CA LYS A 135 -1.83 -1.92 6.53
C LYS A 135 -2.83 -2.36 7.58
N GLU A 136 -3.31 -1.45 8.43
CA GLU A 136 -4.28 -1.77 9.48
C GLU A 136 -5.71 -1.86 8.91
N LYS A 137 -6.10 -0.93 8.03
CA LYS A 137 -7.53 -0.67 7.76
C LYS A 137 -7.98 -0.99 6.33
N ALA A 138 -7.08 -1.05 5.35
CA ALA A 138 -7.48 -1.25 3.96
C ALA A 138 -7.99 -2.68 3.72
N GLN A 139 -8.95 -2.83 2.81
CA GLN A 139 -9.54 -4.12 2.46
C GLN A 139 -8.69 -4.78 1.37
N ILE A 140 -7.47 -5.13 1.74
CA ILE A 140 -6.45 -5.75 0.88
C ILE A 140 -5.93 -6.97 1.63
N TRP A 141 -5.89 -8.10 0.94
CA TRP A 141 -5.46 -9.39 1.47
C TRP A 141 -4.25 -9.88 0.69
N LYS A 142 -3.38 -10.62 1.36
CA LYS A 142 -2.20 -11.22 0.74
C LYS A 142 -2.20 -12.73 0.90
N ARG A 143 -1.60 -13.43 -0.05
CA ARG A 143 -1.27 -14.84 0.03
C ARG A 143 0.19 -15.02 -0.33
N GLU A 144 0.88 -15.84 0.46
CA GLU A 144 2.28 -16.19 0.24
C GLU A 144 2.35 -17.49 -0.55
N TRP A 145 3.22 -17.53 -1.56
CA TRP A 145 3.48 -18.73 -2.35
C TRP A 145 4.90 -19.20 -2.13
N TYR A 146 5.06 -20.43 -1.68
CA TYR A 146 6.35 -21.02 -1.36
C TYR A 146 6.83 -22.00 -2.44
N VAL A 147 8.13 -22.25 -2.49
CA VAL A 147 8.72 -23.22 -3.43
C VAL A 147 8.15 -24.61 -3.15
N GLY A 148 7.57 -25.24 -4.18
CA GLY A 148 7.06 -26.62 -4.11
C GLY A 148 5.64 -26.76 -3.53
N GLU A 149 4.98 -25.69 -3.10
CA GLU A 149 3.58 -25.75 -2.65
C GLU A 149 2.60 -25.82 -3.84
N HIS A 150 1.55 -26.63 -3.68
CA HIS A 150 0.39 -26.67 -4.58
C HIS A 150 -0.64 -25.60 -4.20
N GLU A 151 -1.51 -25.18 -5.14
CA GLU A 151 -2.47 -24.09 -4.92
C GLU A 151 -3.39 -24.29 -3.70
N ASP A 152 -3.64 -25.55 -3.34
CA ASP A 152 -4.53 -25.96 -2.25
C ASP A 152 -3.92 -25.72 -0.85
N GLU A 153 -2.61 -25.48 -0.76
CA GLU A 153 -1.88 -25.30 0.51
C GLU A 153 -1.70 -23.81 0.88
N ALA A 154 -1.87 -22.91 -0.10
CA ALA A 154 -1.61 -21.49 0.07
C ALA A 154 -2.77 -20.78 0.80
N GLN A 155 -2.47 -20.11 1.92
CA GLN A 155 -3.47 -19.45 2.77
C GLN A 155 -3.53 -17.94 2.58
N TRP A 156 -4.74 -17.41 2.47
CA TRP A 156 -4.99 -15.97 2.51
C TRP A 156 -4.81 -15.43 3.94
N LYS A 157 -4.01 -14.37 4.05
CA LYS A 157 -3.79 -13.60 5.26
C LYS A 157 -4.44 -12.23 5.08
N GLU A 158 -5.34 -11.89 5.99
CA GLU A 158 -5.85 -10.52 6.07
C GLU A 158 -4.75 -9.58 6.59
N ASN A 159 -5.00 -8.29 6.43
CA ASN A 159 -4.30 -7.26 7.18
C ASN A 159 -4.38 -7.60 8.66
N ALA A 160 -3.24 -7.94 9.25
CA ALA A 160 -3.20 -8.31 10.65
C ALA A 160 -3.53 -7.06 11.48
N ASN A 161 -4.46 -7.20 12.43
CA ASN A 161 -4.59 -6.28 13.56
C ASN A 161 -3.32 -6.42 14.41
N VAL A 162 -2.19 -5.91 13.95
CA VAL A 162 -0.91 -6.03 14.67
C VAL A 162 -0.84 -4.92 15.71
N SER A 163 -1.54 -5.12 16.83
CA SER A 163 -1.04 -4.59 18.10
C SER A 163 0.09 -5.52 18.57
N GLY A 164 1.32 -5.29 18.12
CA GLY A 164 2.48 -6.01 18.65
C GLY A 164 3.64 -6.20 17.67
N GLU A 165 4.67 -5.39 17.85
CA GLU A 165 6.08 -5.66 17.52
C GLU A 165 6.38 -6.16 16.09
N TRP A 166 6.56 -5.20 15.19
CA TRP A 166 7.42 -5.43 14.02
C TRP A 166 8.87 -5.29 14.48
N GLY A 167 9.64 -6.37 14.34
CA GLY A 167 11.07 -6.40 14.64
C GLY A 167 11.82 -5.31 13.87
N ALA A 168 12.32 -4.33 14.63
CA ALA A 168 13.45 -3.49 14.26
C ALA A 168 14.75 -4.20 14.63
#